data_AF-A0A1H3GLY2-F1
#
_entry.id   AF-A0A1H3GLY2-F1
#
_cell.length_a   1.000
_cell.length_b   1.000
_cell.length_c   1.000
_cell.angle_alpha   90.00
_cell.angle_beta   90.00
_cell.angle_gamma   90.00
#
_symmetry.space_group_name_H-M   'P 1'
#
loop_
_entity.id
_entity.type
_entity.pdbx_description
1 polymer ?
#
loop_
_entity_poly.entity_id
_entity_poly.type
_entity_poly.pdbx_seq_one_letter_code
_entity_poly.pdbx_strand_id
1 'polypeptide(L)'
;MDRPISALATIAVLPITEHARTLIRTCCTLATRPQHKEVSLRRWAHQLGYRGHTATKSRRYSTTYTALRAARADHLRAINQEPAPADEVITEKEWRYTHAGHGLGQAMFAETIADDLRVAREAARAALADTDGSEVSR
;
A
#
# COMPACT_ATOMS: atom_id res chain seq x y z
N MET A 1 9.55 1.08 4.86
CA MET A 1 10.13 0.01 5.68
C MET A 1 9.77 -1.32 5.05
N ASP A 2 10.51 -1.74 4.02
CA ASP A 2 10.20 -2.94 3.23
C ASP A 2 10.96 -4.18 3.74
N ARG A 3 11.31 -4.17 5.02
CA ARG A 3 12.09 -5.24 5.66
C ARG A 3 11.27 -5.86 6.78
N PRO A 4 11.20 -7.21 6.86
CA PRO A 4 10.47 -7.88 7.92
C PRO A 4 11.05 -7.52 9.29
N ILE A 5 10.14 -7.31 10.26
CA ILE A 5 10.50 -7.06 11.66
C ILE A 5 10.97 -8.39 12.27
N SER A 6 12.27 -8.52 12.50
CA SER A 6 12.86 -9.71 13.12
C SER A 6 12.58 -9.76 14.63
N ALA A 7 12.63 -8.61 15.32
CA ALA A 7 12.49 -8.50 16.76
C ALA A 7 11.39 -7.49 17.18
N LEU A 8 10.56 -7.89 18.16
CA LEU A 8 9.50 -7.04 18.74
C LEU A 8 10.05 -5.77 19.41
N ALA A 9 11.26 -5.84 19.99
CA ALA A 9 11.94 -4.70 20.59
C ALA A 9 12.22 -3.58 19.57
N THR A 10 12.48 -3.93 18.31
CA THR A 10 12.71 -2.97 17.22
C THR A 10 11.48 -2.09 16.95
N ILE A 11 10.26 -2.56 17.25
CA ILE A 11 9.02 -1.80 17.03
C ILE A 11 8.96 -0.54 17.90
N ALA A 12 9.56 -0.59 19.11
CA ALA A 12 9.53 0.55 20.04
C ALA A 12 10.29 1.76 19.52
N VAL A 13 11.34 1.54 18.73
CA VAL A 13 12.23 2.60 18.21
C VAL A 13 11.86 3.07 16.79
N LEU A 14 10.84 2.48 16.16
CA LEU A 14 10.41 2.89 14.83
C LEU A 14 9.70 4.26 14.87
N PRO A 15 9.99 5.17 13.92
CA PRO A 15 9.29 6.45 13.77
C PRO A 15 7.92 6.24 13.10
N ILE A 16 7.05 5.49 13.78
CA ILE A 16 5.68 5.17 13.35
C ILE A 16 4.67 5.70 14.38
N THR A 17 3.41 5.83 13.97
CA THR A 17 2.34 6.22 14.87
C THR A 17 2.10 5.15 15.94
N GLU A 18 1.61 5.57 17.11
CA GLU A 18 1.27 4.63 18.20
C GLU A 18 0.20 3.61 17.79
N HIS A 19 -0.73 4.04 16.93
CA HIS A 19 -1.73 3.14 16.35
C HIS A 19 -1.07 2.03 15.51
N ALA A 20 -0.15 2.38 14.60
CA ALA A 20 0.58 1.39 13.81
C ALA A 20 1.40 0.44 14.70
N ARG A 21 2.05 0.96 15.74
CA ARG A 21 2.77 0.16 16.74
C ARG A 21 1.86 -0.85 17.44
N THR A 22 0.65 -0.43 17.81
CA THR A 22 -0.37 -1.29 18.43
C THR A 22 -0.82 -2.41 17.49
N LEU A 23 -1.09 -2.09 16.22
CA LEU A 23 -1.47 -3.08 15.21
C LEU A 23 -0.37 -4.13 14.99
N ILE A 24 0.89 -3.69 14.84
CA ILE A 24 2.04 -4.59 14.65
C ILE A 24 2.19 -5.55 15.83
N ARG A 25 2.11 -5.04 17.07
CA ARG A 25 2.17 -5.87 18.29
C ARG A 25 1.04 -6.90 18.31
N THR A 26 -0.18 -6.46 18.00
CA THR A 26 -1.36 -7.34 17.98
C THR A 26 -1.19 -8.46 16.96
N CYS A 27 -0.73 -8.15 15.74
CA CYS A 27 -0.43 -9.16 14.72
C CYS A 27 0.66 -10.14 15.18
N CYS A 28 1.70 -9.68 15.87
CA CYS A 28 2.72 -10.56 16.43
C CYS A 28 2.16 -11.52 17.49
N THR A 29 1.26 -11.04 18.36
CA THR A 29 0.58 -11.86 19.36
C THR A 29 -0.38 -12.86 18.71
N LEU A 30 -1.13 -12.46 17.68
CA LEU A 30 -2.04 -13.36 16.98
C LEU A 30 -1.29 -14.43 16.18
N ALA A 31 -0.11 -14.13 15.67
CA ALA A 31 0.72 -15.08 14.92
C ALA A 31 1.17 -16.31 15.74
N THR A 32 1.11 -16.25 17.08
CA THR A 32 1.46 -17.40 17.94
C THR A 32 0.31 -18.41 18.07
N ARG A 33 -0.91 -18.07 17.62
CA ARG A 33 -2.08 -18.93 17.77
C ARG A 33 -2.12 -20.00 16.68
N PRO A 34 -2.43 -21.27 17.03
CA PRO A 34 -2.49 -22.38 16.06
C PRO A 34 -3.44 -22.12 14.89
N GLN A 35 -4.56 -21.43 15.14
CA GLN A 35 -5.58 -21.10 14.14
C GLN A 35 -5.08 -20.13 13.05
N HIS A 36 -3.93 -19.51 13.27
CA HIS A 36 -3.33 -18.55 12.35
C HIS A 36 -2.01 -19.05 11.75
N LYS A 37 -1.65 -20.33 11.92
CA LYS A 37 -0.41 -20.90 11.35
C LYS A 37 -0.31 -20.74 9.84
N GLU A 38 -1.43 -20.90 9.13
CA GLU A 38 -1.49 -20.78 7.67
C GLU A 38 -1.37 -19.32 7.20
N VAL A 39 -1.71 -18.36 8.06
CA VAL A 39 -1.67 -16.94 7.75
C VAL A 39 -0.38 -16.37 8.34
N SER A 40 0.60 -16.06 7.51
CA SER A 40 1.90 -15.55 7.95
C SER A 40 1.84 -14.11 8.50
N LEU A 41 1.05 -13.87 9.55
CA LEU A 41 0.76 -12.54 10.13
C LEU A 41 2.03 -11.80 10.54
N ARG A 42 3.00 -12.51 11.12
CA ARG A 42 4.29 -11.93 11.52
C ARG A 42 5.14 -11.49 10.32
N ARG A 43 5.07 -12.20 9.19
CA ARG A 43 5.78 -11.84 7.96
C ARG A 43 5.32 -10.49 7.43
N TRP A 44 4.02 -10.21 7.50
CA TRP A 44 3.41 -9.00 6.91
C TRP A 44 3.23 -7.84 7.88
N ALA A 45 3.49 -8.03 9.18
CA ALA A 45 3.25 -7.00 10.19
C ALA A 45 3.97 -5.67 9.89
N HIS A 46 5.16 -5.72 9.29
CA HIS A 46 5.94 -4.54 8.92
C HIS A 46 5.24 -3.61 7.92
N GLN A 47 4.29 -4.13 7.12
CA GLN A 47 3.53 -3.34 6.14
C GLN A 47 2.48 -2.43 6.81
N LEU A 48 2.02 -2.77 8.02
CA LEU A 48 1.00 -1.99 8.74
C LEU A 48 1.49 -0.61 9.23
N GLY A 49 2.81 -0.38 9.21
CA GLY A 49 3.42 0.91 9.51
C GLY A 49 3.75 1.76 8.27
N TYR A 50 3.47 1.27 7.06
CA TYR A 50 3.77 2.00 5.83
C TYR A 50 2.72 3.07 5.51
N ARG A 51 3.19 4.19 4.96
CA ARG A 51 2.36 5.35 4.56
C ARG A 51 1.59 5.06 3.25
N GLY A 52 0.82 3.98 3.24
CA GLY A 52 -0.02 3.55 2.13
C GLY A 52 -1.03 2.51 2.59
N HIS A 53 -2.30 2.69 2.22
CA HIS A 53 -3.46 1.94 2.69
C HIS A 53 -3.27 0.42 2.62
N THR A 54 -2.95 -0.22 3.75
CA THR A 54 -3.03 -1.67 3.85
C THR A 54 -4.49 -2.05 4.11
N ALA A 55 -5.21 -2.44 3.07
CA ALA A 55 -6.56 -2.96 3.19
C ALA A 55 -6.52 -4.49 3.32
N THR A 56 -6.95 -5.04 4.45
CA THR A 56 -7.20 -6.47 4.59
C THR A 56 -8.59 -6.81 4.09
N LYS A 57 -8.70 -7.64 3.07
CA LYS A 57 -10.00 -8.13 2.56
C LYS A 57 -10.27 -9.52 3.13
N SER A 58 -11.33 -9.67 3.92
CA SER A 58 -11.86 -10.97 4.34
C SER A 58 -12.98 -11.40 3.39
N ARG A 59 -13.14 -12.71 3.14
CA ARG A 59 -14.22 -13.20 2.28
C ARG A 59 -15.61 -12.97 2.88
N ARG A 60 -15.74 -13.11 4.21
CA ARG A 60 -17.04 -13.06 4.92
C ARG A 60 -17.48 -11.65 5.30
N TYR A 61 -16.54 -10.73 5.54
CA TYR A 61 -16.85 -9.42 6.09
C TYR A 61 -16.46 -8.25 5.17
N SER A 62 -15.73 -8.49 4.08
CA SER A 62 -15.38 -7.42 3.15
C SER A 62 -16.27 -7.44 1.92
N THR A 63 -16.84 -6.28 1.61
CA THR A 63 -17.62 -6.06 0.39
C THR A 63 -16.71 -5.80 -0.81
N THR A 64 -17.29 -5.80 -2.01
CA THR A 64 -16.56 -5.45 -3.23
C THR A 64 -16.59 -3.95 -3.45
N TYR A 65 -15.54 -3.41 -4.08
CA TYR A 65 -15.53 -2.00 -4.45
C TYR A 65 -16.65 -1.69 -5.46
N THR A 66 -17.04 -2.65 -6.29
CA THR A 66 -18.24 -2.58 -7.15
C THR A 66 -19.52 -2.35 -6.34
N ALA A 67 -19.76 -3.15 -5.30
CA ALA A 67 -20.93 -2.98 -4.44
C ALA A 67 -20.93 -1.63 -3.72
N LEU A 68 -19.77 -1.16 -3.25
CA LEU A 68 -19.64 0.18 -2.65
C LEU A 68 -19.92 1.31 -3.65
N ARG A 69 -19.46 1.19 -4.90
CA ARG A 69 -19.75 2.18 -5.94
C ARG A 69 -21.23 2.21 -6.30
N ALA A 70 -21.87 1.03 -6.41
CA ALA A 70 -23.31 0.92 -6.68
C ALA A 70 -24.12 1.57 -5.55
N ALA A 71 -23.86 1.19 -4.29
CA ALA A 71 -24.52 1.77 -3.12
C ALA A 71 -24.35 3.30 -3.05
N ARG A 72 -23.17 3.83 -3.42
CA ARG A 72 -22.94 5.28 -3.49
C ARG A 72 -23.75 5.91 -4.62
N ALA A 73 -23.83 5.29 -5.80
CA ALA A 73 -24.65 5.80 -6.90
C ALA A 73 -26.14 5.82 -6.54
N ASP A 74 -26.64 4.79 -5.87
CA ASP A 74 -28.03 4.71 -5.44
C ASP A 74 -28.35 5.74 -4.34
N HIS A 75 -27.44 5.93 -3.38
CA HIS A 75 -27.56 7.01 -2.40
C HIS A 75 -27.58 8.38 -3.07
N LEU A 76 -26.70 8.63 -4.05
CA LEU A 76 -26.69 9.88 -4.81
C LEU A 76 -27.98 10.08 -5.62
N ARG A 77 -28.59 9.03 -6.17
CA ARG A 77 -29.89 9.14 -6.84
C ARG A 77 -31.00 9.50 -5.86
N ALA A 78 -31.03 8.86 -4.70
CA ALA A 78 -32.05 9.11 -3.68
C ALA A 78 -32.00 10.55 -3.14
N ILE A 79 -30.81 11.12 -2.92
CA ILE A 79 -30.69 12.53 -2.47
C ILE A 79 -31.02 13.54 -3.57
N ASN A 80 -30.90 13.17 -4.85
CA ASN A 80 -31.23 14.05 -5.99
C ASN A 80 -32.68 13.88 -6.48
N GLN A 81 -33.49 13.08 -5.78
CA GLN A 81 -34.93 12.87 -6.06
C GLN A 81 -35.84 13.76 -5.22
N GLU A 82 -35.30 14.66 -4.38
CA GLU A 82 -36.12 15.75 -3.84
C GLU A 82 -36.65 16.61 -5.00
N PRO A 83 -37.96 16.95 -5.03
CA PRO A 83 -38.49 17.83 -6.06
C PRO A 83 -37.81 19.18 -5.90
N ALA A 84 -37.01 19.57 -6.90
CA ALA A 84 -36.42 20.88 -6.92
C ALA A 84 -37.54 21.93 -6.80
N PRO A 85 -37.48 22.89 -5.85
CA PRO A 85 -38.26 24.11 -6.02
C PRO A 85 -37.87 24.72 -7.37
N ALA A 86 -38.84 25.33 -8.05
CA ALA A 86 -38.73 25.82 -9.42
C ALA A 86 -37.81 27.05 -9.57
N ASP A 87 -36.58 26.94 -9.07
CA ASP A 87 -35.46 27.81 -9.38
C ASP A 87 -34.27 26.92 -9.75
N GLU A 88 -33.73 27.19 -10.93
CA GLU A 88 -32.75 26.43 -11.68
C GLU A 88 -31.50 26.05 -10.84
N VAL A 89 -31.45 24.80 -10.37
CA VAL A 89 -30.25 24.25 -9.74
C VAL A 89 -29.25 23.86 -10.83
N ILE A 90 -28.33 24.77 -11.14
CA ILE A 90 -27.19 24.49 -12.03
C ILE A 90 -26.20 23.57 -11.28
N THR A 91 -26.26 22.27 -11.58
CA THR A 91 -25.25 21.32 -11.09
C THR A 91 -24.08 21.26 -12.07
N GLU A 92 -23.07 22.12 -11.88
CA GLU A 92 -21.78 21.97 -12.57
C GLU A 92 -20.99 20.80 -11.95
N LYS A 93 -20.99 19.66 -12.64
CA LYS A 93 -20.07 18.54 -12.38
C LYS A 93 -19.02 18.47 -13.49
N GLU A 94 -18.26 19.54 -13.69
CA GLU A 94 -17.10 19.50 -14.57
C GLU A 94 -15.90 18.91 -13.81
N TRP A 95 -15.57 17.65 -14.07
CA TRP A 95 -14.30 17.08 -13.65
C TRP A 95 -13.28 17.33 -14.75
N ARG A 96 -12.40 18.31 -14.54
CA ARG A 96 -11.27 18.55 -15.42
C ARG A 96 -10.09 17.73 -14.97
N TYR A 97 -9.67 16.80 -15.82
CA TYR A 97 -8.40 16.12 -15.68
C TYR A 97 -7.28 17.16 -15.69
N THR A 98 -6.63 17.35 -14.55
CA THR A 98 -5.64 18.41 -14.35
C THR A 98 -4.28 17.98 -14.86
N HIS A 99 -3.85 16.76 -14.53
CA HIS A 99 -2.67 16.12 -15.09
C HIS A 99 -2.54 14.68 -14.55
N ALA A 100 -1.90 13.80 -15.30
CA ALA A 100 -1.17 12.66 -14.74
C ALA A 100 0.18 12.56 -15.44
N GLY A 101 1.22 12.38 -14.65
CA GLY A 101 2.61 12.38 -15.05
C GLY A 101 3.48 12.89 -13.91
N HIS A 102 4.75 13.12 -14.19
CA HIS A 102 5.62 13.89 -13.31
C HIS A 102 5.72 15.30 -13.88
N GLY A 103 5.61 16.34 -13.05
CA GLY A 103 5.99 17.69 -13.49
C GLY A 103 7.45 17.69 -13.97
N LEU A 104 7.89 18.70 -14.76
CA LEU A 104 9.26 18.78 -15.31
C LEU A 104 10.36 18.46 -14.27
N GLY A 105 10.25 19.03 -13.06
CA GLY A 105 11.18 18.74 -11.96
C GLY A 105 11.10 17.30 -11.42
N GLN A 106 9.91 16.73 -11.34
CA GLN A 106 9.69 15.37 -10.86
C GLN A 106 10.12 14.32 -11.88
N ALA A 107 10.06 14.62 -13.18
CA ALA A 107 10.51 13.73 -14.24
C ALA A 107 12.02 13.51 -14.14
N MET A 108 12.79 14.57 -13.87
CA MET A 108 14.24 14.47 -13.66
C MET A 108 14.60 13.59 -12.46
N PHE A 109 13.87 13.73 -11.35
CA PHE A 109 14.07 12.86 -10.19
C PHE A 109 13.69 11.41 -10.49
N ALA A 110 12.58 11.18 -11.20
CA ALA A 110 12.16 9.83 -11.58
C ALA A 110 13.17 9.15 -12.51
N GLU A 111 13.76 9.89 -13.45
CA GLU A 111 14.79 9.40 -14.35
C GLU A 111 16.08 9.08 -13.61
N THR A 112 16.54 9.96 -12.72
CA THR A 112 17.72 9.71 -11.89
C THR A 112 17.54 8.47 -11.02
N ILE A 113 16.37 8.31 -10.38
CA ILE A 113 16.05 7.11 -9.59
C ILE A 113 16.04 5.85 -10.46
N ALA A 114 15.54 5.94 -11.70
CA ALA A 114 15.51 4.81 -12.62
C ALA A 114 16.93 4.37 -13.02
N ASP A 115 17.83 5.32 -13.26
CA ASP A 115 19.24 5.08 -13.54
C ASP A 115 19.97 4.46 -12.34
N ASP A 116 19.79 5.03 -11.15
CA ASP A 116 20.37 4.48 -9.92
C ASP A 116 19.95 3.01 -9.70
N LEU A 117 18.67 2.71 -9.93
CA LEU A 117 18.14 1.36 -9.82
C LEU A 117 18.68 0.41 -10.90
N ARG A 118 18.95 0.90 -12.11
CA ARG A 118 19.55 0.11 -13.19
C ARG A 118 20.98 -0.26 -12.83
N VAL A 119 21.79 0.73 -12.44
CA VAL A 119 23.18 0.53 -12.02
C VAL A 119 23.25 -0.41 -10.82
N ALA A 120 22.40 -0.23 -9.81
CA ALA A 120 22.37 -1.10 -8.63
C ALA A 120 22.03 -2.56 -9.00
N ARG A 121 21.14 -2.78 -9.97
CA ARG A 121 20.81 -4.14 -10.45
C ARG A 121 21.94 -4.77 -11.24
N GLU A 122 22.62 -4.01 -12.08
CA GLU A 122 23.79 -4.48 -12.83
C GLU A 122 24.93 -4.86 -11.88
N ALA A 123 25.23 -4.01 -10.90
CA ALA A 123 26.22 -4.29 -9.86
C ALA A 123 25.84 -5.53 -9.03
N ALA A 124 24.56 -5.67 -8.64
CA ALA A 124 24.09 -6.85 -7.93
C ALA A 124 24.22 -8.13 -8.77
N ARG A 125 23.94 -8.08 -10.07
CA ARG A 125 24.12 -9.22 -10.98
C ARG A 125 25.59 -9.59 -11.15
N ALA A 126 26.47 -8.60 -11.30
CA ALA A 126 27.91 -8.83 -11.40
C ALA A 126 28.47 -9.47 -10.12
N ALA A 127 28.05 -8.98 -8.94
CA ALA A 127 28.44 -9.55 -7.66
C ALA A 127 27.97 -11.01 -7.51
N LEU A 128 26.75 -11.34 -7.95
CA LEU A 128 26.24 -12.71 -7.94
C LEU A 128 27.04 -13.64 -8.88
N ALA A 129 27.38 -13.17 -10.08
CA ALA A 129 28.16 -13.94 -11.04
C ALA A 129 29.61 -14.18 -10.58
N ASP A 130 30.20 -13.23 -9.85
CA ASP A 130 31.54 -13.36 -9.25
C ASP A 130 31.56 -14.40 -8.12
N THR A 131 30.52 -14.42 -7.28
CA THR A 131 30.36 -15.48 -6.27
C THR A 131 30.20 -16.88 -6.89
N ASP A 132 29.39 -17.02 -7.95
CA ASP A 132 29.20 -18.32 -8.64
C ASP A 132 30.47 -18.80 -9.35
N GLY A 133 31.28 -17.89 -9.91
CA GLY A 133 32.58 -18.22 -10.51
C GLY A 133 33.64 -18.67 -9.50
N SER A 134 33.56 -18.17 -8.26
CA SER A 134 34.48 -18.53 -7.18
C SER A 134 34.21 -19.92 -6.56
N GLU A 135 32.98 -20.44 -6.66
CA GLU A 135 32.60 -21.77 -6.15
C GLU A 135 32.93 -22.91 -7.13
N VAL A 136 33.07 -22.64 -8.43
CA VAL A 136 33.33 -23.66 -9.47
C VAL A 136 34.83 -23.98 -9.64
N SER A 137 35.73 -23.19 -9.06
CA SER A 137 37.19 -23.36 -9.19
C SER A 137 37.87 -23.98 -7.96
N ARG A 138 37.13 -24.74 -7.13
CA ARG A 138 37.66 -25.44 -5.95
C ARG A 138 37.48 -26.95 -6.02
#